data_AF-A0A554JCH2-F1
#
_entry.id   AF-A0A554JCH2-F1
#
_cell.length_a   1.000
_cell.length_b   1.000
_cell.length_c   1.000
_cell.angle_alpha   90.00
_cell.angle_beta   90.00
_cell.angle_gamma   90.00
#
_symmetry.space_group_name_H-M   'P 1'
#
loop_
_entity.id
_entity.type
_entity.pdbx_description
1 polymer ?
#
loop_
_entity_poly.entity_id
_entity_poly.type
_entity_poly.pdbx_seq_one_letter_code
_entity_poly.pdbx_strand_id
1 'polypeptide(L)'
;ILCSLLNQIRAPVPPTWRRAWRWLLATLLTVLFGASASVLRAEAMLSVSLWAKQLGRPLADWRLLLYSLTLLSLIDRQIPWQSISFQLSFLATVGLISFSQTLLNCFQRWPSFVALGLTSTLAASCLTLPYGLVMFGRASPYFWLTNLLAVPLAEFVTVFSALYLAVAWLKLNYLQLWLGEALTAANLCLIKISQLTQHWPGG
;
A
#
# COMPACT_ATOMS: atom_id res chain seq x y z
N ILE A 1 -7.60 42.98 -3.78
CA ILE A 1 -6.42 42.71 -2.93
C ILE A 1 -6.44 41.27 -2.39
N LEU A 2 -7.52 40.78 -1.78
CA LEU A 2 -7.63 39.38 -1.32
C LEU A 2 -7.60 38.34 -2.47
N CYS A 3 -8.31 38.55 -3.58
CA CYS A 3 -8.27 37.63 -4.74
C CYS A 3 -6.91 37.57 -5.46
N SER A 4 -6.14 38.66 -5.46
CA SER A 4 -4.81 38.69 -6.08
C SER A 4 -3.75 37.99 -5.22
N LEU A 5 -3.88 38.04 -3.90
CA LEU A 5 -3.02 37.31 -2.97
C LEU A 5 -3.30 35.79 -2.96
N LEU A 6 -4.57 35.39 -3.09
CA LEU A 6 -4.94 33.97 -3.20
C LEU A 6 -4.42 33.30 -4.48
N ASN A 7 -4.25 34.06 -5.57
CA ASN A 7 -3.75 33.52 -6.83
C ASN A 7 -2.21 33.39 -6.87
N GLN A 8 -1.49 34.13 -6.02
CA GLN A 8 -0.04 33.98 -5.84
C GLN A 8 0.34 32.71 -5.03
N ILE A 9 -0.51 32.29 -4.09
CA ILE A 9 -0.33 31.03 -3.34
C ILE A 9 -0.62 29.80 -4.23
N ARG A 10 -1.37 30.01 -5.32
CA ARG A 10 -1.68 28.99 -6.33
C ARG A 10 -0.66 28.94 -7.47
N ALA A 11 0.49 29.61 -7.33
CA ALA A 11 1.56 29.51 -8.29
C ALA A 11 1.93 28.03 -8.47
N PRO A 12 1.81 27.47 -9.69
CA PRO A 12 2.11 26.07 -9.90
C PRO A 12 3.60 25.87 -9.62
N VAL A 13 3.89 25.22 -8.49
CA VAL A 13 5.22 24.73 -8.12
C VAL A 13 5.92 24.21 -9.38
N PRO A 14 7.10 24.74 -9.75
CA PRO A 14 7.75 24.42 -11.01
C PRO A 14 7.92 22.89 -11.12
N PRO A 15 7.77 22.32 -12.33
CA PRO A 15 7.74 20.87 -12.52
C PRO A 15 9.02 20.18 -12.03
N THR A 16 10.15 20.89 -11.94
CA THR A 16 11.40 20.43 -11.33
C THR A 16 11.29 20.21 -9.81
N TRP A 17 10.68 21.14 -9.07
CA TRP A 17 10.55 21.06 -7.61
C TRP A 17 9.54 19.99 -7.17
N ARG A 18 8.44 19.81 -7.92
CA ARG A 18 7.51 18.68 -7.71
C ARG A 18 8.18 17.32 -7.93
N ARG A 19 9.12 17.24 -8.87
CA ARG A 19 9.88 16.00 -9.12
C ARG A 19 10.83 15.73 -7.96
N ALA A 20 11.62 16.71 -7.55
CA ALA A 20 12.53 16.58 -6.41
C ALA A 20 11.80 16.17 -5.12
N TRP A 21 10.65 16.78 -4.81
CA TRP A 21 9.84 16.41 -3.65
C TRP A 21 9.36 14.96 -3.66
N ARG A 22 9.00 14.42 -4.83
CA ARG A 22 8.55 13.03 -4.94
C ARG A 22 9.68 12.03 -4.71
N TRP A 23 10.88 12.33 -5.19
CA TRP A 23 12.08 11.52 -4.92
C TRP A 23 12.48 11.59 -3.45
N LEU A 24 12.44 12.78 -2.86
CA LEU A 24 12.76 13.00 -1.45
C LEU A 24 11.74 12.30 -0.55
N LEU A 25 10.44 12.34 -0.88
CA LEU A 25 9.41 11.56 -0.17
C LEU A 25 9.65 10.05 -0.30
N ALA A 26 10.05 9.57 -1.47
CA ALA A 26 10.31 8.14 -1.69
C ALA A 26 11.46 7.63 -0.82
N THR A 27 12.59 8.34 -0.81
CA THR A 27 13.76 7.96 -0.01
C THR A 27 13.53 8.15 1.49
N LEU A 28 12.76 9.16 1.88
CA LEU A 28 12.40 9.40 3.27
C LEU A 28 11.44 8.31 3.80
N LEU A 29 10.57 7.76 2.95
CA LEU A 29 9.76 6.59 3.29
C LEU A 29 10.63 5.34 3.57
N THR A 30 11.66 5.06 2.76
CA THR A 30 12.54 3.91 2.99
C THR A 30 13.32 4.03 4.31
N VAL A 31 13.73 5.25 4.67
CA VAL A 31 14.44 5.52 5.93
C VAL A 31 13.50 5.42 7.14
N LEU A 32 12.25 5.91 7.02
CA LEU A 32 11.29 5.90 8.13
C LEU A 32 10.68 4.52 8.41
N PHE A 33 10.34 3.75 7.37
CA PHE A 33 9.66 2.46 7.51
C PHE A 33 10.62 1.26 7.52
N GLY A 34 11.92 1.52 7.34
CA GLY A 34 12.93 0.50 7.13
C GLY A 34 12.87 -0.11 5.72
N ALA A 35 13.98 -0.71 5.30
CA ALA A 35 14.13 -1.37 4.00
C ALA A 35 13.40 -2.73 3.94
N SER A 36 12.11 -2.75 4.31
CA SER A 36 11.27 -3.92 4.10
C SER A 36 11.04 -4.13 2.60
N ALA A 37 10.96 -5.38 2.17
CA ALA A 37 10.85 -5.70 0.74
C ALA A 37 9.58 -5.10 0.07
N SER A 38 8.52 -4.87 0.85
CA SER A 38 7.31 -4.19 0.36
C SER A 38 7.55 -2.70 0.07
N VAL A 39 8.30 -2.01 0.95
CA VAL A 39 8.65 -0.59 0.80
C VAL A 39 9.63 -0.39 -0.35
N LEU A 40 10.65 -1.25 -0.46
CA LEU A 40 11.60 -1.22 -1.58
C LEU A 40 10.91 -1.36 -2.94
N ARG A 41 9.89 -2.23 -3.04
CA ARG A 41 9.08 -2.38 -4.25
C ARG A 41 8.26 -1.12 -4.56
N ALA A 42 7.62 -0.53 -3.56
CA ALA A 42 6.87 0.71 -3.74
C ALA A 42 7.78 1.84 -4.22
N GLU A 43 8.98 1.95 -3.65
CA GLU A 43 10.00 2.91 -4.10
C GLU A 43 10.47 2.63 -5.52
N ALA A 44 10.76 1.37 -5.87
CA ALA A 44 11.18 0.99 -7.22
C ALA A 44 10.10 1.27 -8.28
N MET A 45 8.84 0.97 -7.98
CA MET A 45 7.72 1.28 -8.88
C MET A 45 7.54 2.79 -9.03
N LEU A 46 7.63 3.54 -7.94
CA LEU A 46 7.53 5.00 -7.96
C LEU A 46 8.69 5.62 -8.75
N SER A 47 9.92 5.19 -8.54
CA SER A 47 11.11 5.68 -9.23
C SER A 47 11.02 5.42 -10.73
N VAL A 48 10.72 4.19 -11.16
CA VAL A 48 10.52 3.82 -12.57
C VAL A 48 9.39 4.64 -13.20
N SER A 49 8.26 4.81 -12.50
CA SER A 49 7.14 5.61 -13.00
C SER A 49 7.51 7.08 -13.22
N LEU A 50 8.34 7.63 -12.34
CA LEU A 50 8.80 9.02 -12.42
C LEU A 50 9.81 9.18 -13.55
N TRP A 51 10.75 8.24 -13.71
CA TRP A 51 11.69 8.21 -14.82
C TRP A 51 10.98 8.13 -16.17
N ALA A 52 10.00 7.22 -16.31
CA ALA A 52 9.21 7.08 -17.51
C ALA A 52 8.46 8.36 -17.90
N LYS A 53 7.84 9.03 -16.90
CA LYS A 53 7.18 10.32 -17.11
C LYS A 53 8.17 11.42 -17.51
N GLN A 54 9.39 11.41 -16.98
CA GLN A 54 10.43 12.37 -17.36
C GLN A 54 10.88 12.21 -18.82
N LEU A 55 10.91 10.96 -19.30
CA LEU A 55 11.21 10.62 -20.70
C LEU A 55 10.04 10.88 -21.66
N GLY A 56 8.90 11.39 -21.16
CA GLY A 56 7.69 11.65 -21.95
C GLY A 56 6.97 10.38 -22.42
N ARG A 57 7.34 9.20 -21.89
CA ARG A 57 6.80 7.90 -22.32
C ARG A 57 6.09 7.22 -21.15
N PRO A 58 4.77 7.42 -20.97
CA PRO A 58 4.04 6.72 -19.92
C PRO A 58 4.14 5.20 -20.14
N LEU A 59 4.56 4.48 -19.09
CA LEU A 59 4.62 3.02 -19.11
C LEU A 59 3.23 2.44 -18.87
N ALA A 60 2.94 1.32 -19.53
CA ALA A 60 1.80 0.49 -19.16
C ALA A 60 2.10 -0.22 -17.84
N ASP A 61 1.08 -0.51 -17.03
CA ASP A 61 1.21 -1.07 -15.68
C ASP A 61 2.04 -2.36 -15.65
N TRP A 62 1.85 -3.25 -16.64
CA TRP A 62 2.66 -4.46 -16.81
C TRP A 62 4.14 -4.18 -17.00
N ARG A 63 4.48 -3.17 -17.81
CA ARG A 63 5.88 -2.80 -18.06
C ARG A 63 6.50 -2.18 -16.82
N LEU A 64 5.75 -1.33 -16.11
CA LEU A 64 6.19 -0.73 -14.86
C LEU A 64 6.51 -1.81 -13.81
N LEU A 65 5.64 -2.81 -13.67
CA LEU A 65 5.84 -3.94 -12.79
C LEU A 65 7.09 -4.76 -13.16
N LEU A 66 7.25 -5.12 -14.44
CA LEU A 66 8.45 -5.84 -14.91
C LEU A 66 9.74 -5.03 -14.70
N TYR A 67 9.75 -3.73 -15.04
CA TYR A 67 10.92 -2.88 -14.82
C TYR A 67 11.27 -2.77 -13.34
N SER A 68 10.28 -2.60 -12.46
CA SER A 68 10.53 -2.57 -11.01
C SER A 68 11.12 -3.88 -10.49
N LEU A 69 10.64 -5.03 -10.99
CA LEU A 69 11.16 -6.35 -10.64
C LEU A 69 12.61 -6.51 -11.12
N THR A 70 12.92 -6.08 -12.34
CA THR A 70 14.29 -6.12 -12.87
C THR A 70 15.23 -5.24 -12.07
N LEU A 71 14.80 -4.03 -11.69
CA LEU A 71 15.60 -3.10 -10.90
C LEU A 71 15.91 -3.69 -9.52
N LEU A 72 14.91 -4.24 -8.83
CA LEU A 72 15.11 -4.87 -7.52
C LEU A 72 16.00 -6.11 -7.60
N SER A 73 15.83 -6.92 -8.66
CA SER A 73 16.67 -8.10 -8.88
C SER A 73 18.13 -7.75 -9.20
N LEU A 74 18.39 -6.54 -9.74
CA LEU A 74 19.73 -6.03 -10.00
C LEU A 74 20.40 -5.51 -8.72
N ILE A 75 19.64 -4.90 -7.80
CA ILE A 75 20.15 -4.42 -6.52
C ILE A 75 20.50 -5.61 -5.62
N ASP A 76 19.57 -6.55 -5.49
CA ASP A 76 19.79 -7.77 -4.71
C ASP A 76 18.94 -8.91 -5.27
N ARG A 77 19.66 -9.95 -5.71
CA ARG A 77 19.09 -11.14 -6.34
C ARG A 77 18.20 -11.94 -5.39
N GLN A 78 18.36 -11.79 -4.09
CA GLN A 78 17.66 -12.60 -3.09
C GLN A 78 16.31 -12.00 -2.69
N ILE A 79 16.09 -10.69 -2.87
CA ILE A 79 14.85 -9.99 -2.50
C ILE A 79 13.58 -10.69 -3.03
N PRO A 80 13.49 -11.07 -4.33
CA PRO A 80 12.26 -11.65 -4.88
C PRO A 80 11.90 -13.02 -4.30
N TRP A 81 12.89 -13.74 -3.79
CA TRP A 81 12.77 -15.14 -3.41
C TRP A 81 12.66 -15.35 -1.90
N GLN A 82 13.35 -14.52 -1.11
CA GLN A 82 13.39 -14.66 0.35
C GLN A 82 12.22 -14.01 1.06
N SER A 83 11.62 -12.96 0.46
CA SER A 83 10.63 -12.16 1.15
C SER A 83 9.19 -12.50 0.72
N ILE A 84 8.48 -13.19 1.61
CA ILE A 84 7.05 -13.54 1.44
C ILE A 84 6.21 -12.27 1.19
N SER A 85 6.52 -11.18 1.89
CA SER A 85 5.85 -9.89 1.71
C SER A 85 6.04 -9.30 0.30
N PHE A 86 7.19 -9.53 -0.34
CA PHE A 86 7.40 -9.12 -1.72
C PHE A 86 6.56 -9.94 -2.68
N GLN A 87 6.57 -11.26 -2.50
CA GLN A 87 5.81 -12.20 -3.34
C GLN A 87 4.32 -11.90 -3.27
N LEU A 88 3.76 -11.79 -2.06
CA LEU A 88 2.36 -11.41 -1.85
C LEU A 88 2.03 -10.08 -2.53
N SER A 89 2.89 -9.08 -2.40
CA SER A 89 2.62 -7.76 -2.98
C SER A 89 2.76 -7.73 -4.51
N PHE A 90 3.68 -8.52 -5.06
CA PHE A 90 3.81 -8.72 -6.50
C PHE A 90 2.58 -9.43 -7.07
N LEU A 91 2.15 -10.54 -6.45
CA LEU A 91 0.93 -11.26 -6.84
C LEU A 91 -0.32 -10.37 -6.71
N ALA A 92 -0.43 -9.53 -5.67
CA ALA A 92 -1.53 -8.57 -5.54
C ALA A 92 -1.59 -7.61 -6.72
N THR A 93 -0.44 -7.11 -7.15
CA THR A 93 -0.37 -6.14 -8.27
C THR A 93 -0.64 -6.81 -9.61
N VAL A 94 -0.15 -8.05 -9.81
CA VAL A 94 -0.50 -8.88 -10.96
C VAL A 94 -2.01 -9.15 -11.02
N GLY A 95 -2.62 -9.44 -9.87
CA GLY A 95 -4.06 -9.68 -9.74
C GLY A 95 -4.85 -8.42 -10.06
N LEU A 96 -4.40 -7.27 -9.57
CA LEU A 96 -4.99 -5.98 -9.88
C LEU A 96 -4.95 -5.69 -11.38
N ILE A 97 -3.79 -5.81 -12.03
CA ILE A 97 -3.66 -5.49 -13.47
C ILE A 97 -4.49 -6.47 -14.32
N SER A 98 -4.59 -7.74 -13.92
CA SER A 98 -5.28 -8.77 -14.70
C SER A 98 -6.80 -8.77 -14.51
N PHE A 99 -7.29 -8.55 -13.28
CA PHE A 99 -8.70 -8.76 -12.93
C PHE A 99 -9.47 -7.47 -12.63
N SER A 100 -8.80 -6.33 -12.43
CA SER A 100 -9.48 -5.07 -12.09
C SER A 100 -10.53 -4.69 -13.13
N GLN A 101 -10.21 -4.74 -14.42
CA GLN A 101 -11.16 -4.33 -15.47
C GLN A 101 -12.39 -5.24 -15.53
N THR A 102 -12.20 -6.55 -15.36
CA THR A 102 -13.29 -7.54 -15.36
C THR A 102 -14.20 -7.36 -14.17
N LEU A 103 -13.64 -7.14 -12.98
CA LEU A 103 -14.39 -6.94 -11.74
C LEU A 103 -15.09 -5.59 -11.72
N LEU A 104 -14.46 -4.53 -12.24
CA LEU A 104 -15.08 -3.21 -12.35
C LEU A 104 -16.37 -3.28 -13.17
N ASN A 105 -16.40 -4.10 -14.23
CA ASN A 105 -17.57 -4.32 -15.07
C ASN A 105 -18.72 -5.00 -14.30
N CYS A 106 -18.41 -5.87 -13.34
CA CYS A 106 -19.41 -6.51 -12.47
C CYS A 106 -20.03 -5.53 -11.46
N PHE A 107 -19.25 -4.54 -10.98
CA PHE A 107 -19.69 -3.57 -9.98
C PHE A 107 -20.13 -2.21 -10.54
N GLN A 108 -20.38 -2.10 -11.85
CA GLN A 108 -20.80 -0.84 -12.50
C GLN A 108 -22.09 -0.23 -11.91
N ARG A 109 -22.94 -1.04 -11.27
CA ARG A 109 -24.19 -0.60 -10.64
C ARG A 109 -24.00 0.04 -9.26
N TRP A 110 -22.79 -0.01 -8.70
CA TRP A 110 -22.49 0.51 -7.38
C TRP A 110 -21.88 1.91 -7.48
N PRO A 111 -21.99 2.75 -6.44
CA PRO A 111 -21.32 4.06 -6.42
C PRO A 111 -19.81 3.89 -6.63
N SER A 112 -19.22 4.76 -7.45
CA SER A 112 -17.85 4.64 -7.98
C SER A 112 -16.79 4.40 -6.92
N PHE A 113 -16.91 5.04 -5.76
CA PHE A 113 -15.98 4.86 -4.64
C PHE A 113 -15.99 3.43 -4.08
N VAL A 114 -17.19 2.86 -3.90
CA VAL A 114 -17.35 1.50 -3.36
C VAL A 114 -16.96 0.46 -4.41
N ALA A 115 -17.36 0.68 -5.67
CA ALA A 115 -16.98 -0.18 -6.78
C ALA A 115 -15.46 -0.27 -6.94
N LEU A 116 -14.74 0.85 -6.86
CA LEU A 116 -13.27 0.89 -6.96
C LEU A 116 -12.60 0.17 -5.78
N GLY A 117 -13.04 0.43 -4.54
CA GLY A 117 -12.47 -0.20 -3.34
C GLY A 117 -12.70 -1.72 -3.29
N LEU A 118 -13.90 -2.17 -3.63
CA LEU A 118 -14.21 -3.61 -3.69
C LEU A 118 -13.49 -4.29 -4.86
N THR A 119 -13.42 -3.63 -6.01
CA THR A 119 -12.71 -4.17 -7.18
C THR A 119 -11.23 -4.35 -6.90
N SER A 120 -10.57 -3.34 -6.30
CA SER A 120 -9.14 -3.40 -6.01
C SER A 120 -8.80 -4.47 -4.98
N THR A 121 -9.58 -4.56 -3.90
CA THR A 121 -9.41 -5.58 -2.86
C THR A 121 -9.66 -6.98 -3.41
N LEU A 122 -10.77 -7.22 -4.10
CA LEU A 122 -11.08 -8.54 -4.69
C LEU A 122 -10.05 -8.96 -5.75
N ALA A 123 -9.61 -8.04 -6.61
CA ALA A 123 -8.60 -8.33 -7.63
C ALA A 123 -7.24 -8.69 -7.01
N ALA A 124 -6.82 -7.96 -5.96
CA ALA A 124 -5.59 -8.25 -5.23
C ALA A 124 -5.70 -9.57 -4.44
N SER A 125 -6.84 -9.83 -3.81
CA SER A 125 -7.09 -11.04 -3.04
C SER A 125 -7.13 -12.30 -3.90
N CYS A 126 -7.60 -12.22 -5.16
CA CYS A 126 -7.73 -13.38 -6.04
C CYS A 126 -6.43 -14.19 -6.20
N LEU A 127 -5.28 -13.50 -6.31
CA LEU A 127 -3.97 -14.14 -6.44
C LEU A 127 -3.21 -14.27 -5.13
N THR A 128 -3.39 -13.35 -4.17
CA THR A 128 -2.68 -13.42 -2.89
C THR A 128 -3.25 -14.47 -1.94
N LEU A 129 -4.55 -14.75 -2.01
CA LEU A 129 -5.19 -15.76 -1.17
C LEU A 129 -4.65 -17.19 -1.41
N PRO A 130 -4.66 -17.75 -2.64
CA PRO A 130 -4.14 -19.10 -2.85
C PRO A 130 -2.66 -19.20 -2.51
N TYR A 131 -1.88 -18.15 -2.79
CA TYR A 131 -0.46 -18.12 -2.45
C TYR A 131 -0.23 -18.09 -0.93
N GLY A 132 -0.98 -17.26 -0.21
CA GLY A 132 -0.94 -17.21 1.25
C GLY A 132 -1.33 -18.54 1.89
N LEU A 133 -2.36 -19.21 1.36
CA LEU A 133 -2.77 -20.53 1.85
C LEU A 133 -1.65 -21.58 1.76
N VAL A 134 -0.92 -21.60 0.64
CA VAL A 134 0.21 -22.52 0.44
C VAL A 134 1.38 -22.18 1.36
N MET A 135 1.72 -20.89 1.50
CA MET A 135 2.87 -20.46 2.30
C MET A 135 2.65 -20.55 3.81
N PHE A 136 1.43 -20.29 4.29
CA PHE A 136 1.11 -20.34 5.72
C PHE A 136 0.51 -21.67 6.16
N GLY A 137 0.22 -22.59 5.22
CA GLY A 137 -0.19 -23.97 5.51
C GLY A 137 -1.49 -24.12 6.32
N ARG A 138 -2.30 -23.06 6.43
CA ARG A 138 -3.55 -23.05 7.21
C ARG A 138 -4.73 -22.72 6.31
N ALA A 139 -5.38 -23.76 5.79
CA ALA A 139 -6.63 -23.64 5.06
C ALA A 139 -7.82 -23.55 6.02
N SER A 140 -7.87 -22.49 6.83
CA SER A 140 -9.14 -22.17 7.48
C SER A 140 -10.04 -21.50 6.43
N PRO A 141 -11.26 -22.00 6.16
CA PRO A 141 -12.22 -21.32 5.30
C PRO A 141 -12.53 -19.89 5.79
N TYR A 142 -12.25 -19.60 7.07
CA TYR A 142 -12.35 -18.27 7.65
C TYR A 142 -11.19 -17.34 7.30
N PHE A 143 -10.12 -17.81 6.65
CA PHE A 143 -9.05 -16.95 6.10
C PHE A 143 -9.61 -15.90 5.13
N TRP A 144 -10.66 -16.23 4.38
CA TRP A 144 -11.38 -15.27 3.54
C TRP A 144 -11.99 -14.15 4.39
N LEU A 145 -12.70 -14.49 5.46
CA LEU A 145 -13.38 -13.51 6.32
C LEU A 145 -12.38 -12.66 7.12
N THR A 146 -11.36 -13.29 7.68
CA THR A 146 -10.37 -12.62 8.51
C THR A 146 -9.43 -11.76 7.69
N ASN A 147 -9.02 -12.16 6.49
CA ASN A 147 -8.18 -11.32 5.64
C ASN A 147 -8.98 -10.15 5.03
N LEU A 148 -10.26 -10.36 4.70
CA LEU A 148 -11.16 -9.28 4.26
C LEU A 148 -11.37 -8.21 5.33
N LEU A 149 -11.38 -8.58 6.62
CA LEU A 149 -11.49 -7.62 7.73
C LEU A 149 -10.13 -7.09 8.20
N ALA A 150 -9.10 -7.93 8.23
CA ALA A 150 -7.78 -7.58 8.72
C ALA A 150 -7.03 -6.65 7.76
N VAL A 151 -7.20 -6.79 6.43
CA VAL A 151 -6.54 -5.91 5.46
C VAL A 151 -7.01 -4.45 5.60
N PRO A 152 -8.33 -4.13 5.57
CA PRO A 152 -8.79 -2.76 5.80
C PRO A 152 -8.37 -2.24 7.18
N LEU A 153 -8.44 -3.09 8.21
CA LEU A 153 -8.09 -2.69 9.57
C LEU A 153 -6.58 -2.38 9.70
N ALA A 154 -5.72 -3.16 9.02
CA ALA A 154 -4.29 -2.90 8.94
C ALA A 154 -3.97 -1.63 8.13
N GLU A 155 -4.73 -1.35 7.06
CA GLU A 155 -4.63 -0.09 6.33
C GLU A 155 -4.99 1.11 7.21
N PHE A 156 -6.09 1.01 7.97
CA PHE A 156 -6.46 2.04 8.95
C PHE A 156 -5.35 2.28 9.96
N VAL A 157 -4.81 1.21 10.58
CA VAL A 157 -3.70 1.35 11.53
C VAL A 157 -2.49 2.03 10.89
N THR A 158 -2.17 1.69 9.65
CA THR A 158 -1.02 2.29 8.94
C THR A 158 -1.21 3.78 8.70
N VAL A 159 -2.40 4.19 8.24
CA VAL A 159 -2.73 5.61 8.00
C VAL A 159 -2.75 6.40 9.32
N PHE A 160 -3.38 5.87 10.36
CA PHE A 160 -3.40 6.53 11.67
C PHE A 160 -2.01 6.60 12.31
N SER A 161 -1.14 5.60 12.08
CA SER A 161 0.24 5.62 12.56
C SER A 161 1.06 6.72 11.88
N ALA A 162 0.87 6.90 10.56
CA ALA A 162 1.49 8.00 9.83
C ALA A 162 0.97 9.37 10.32
N LEU A 163 -0.33 9.48 10.60
CA LEU A 163 -0.93 10.70 11.17
C LEU A 163 -0.38 11.01 12.57
N TYR A 164 -0.23 9.99 13.42
CA TYR A 164 0.35 10.13 14.75
C TYR A 164 1.77 10.70 14.69
N LEU A 165 2.62 10.19 13.78
CA LEU A 165 3.95 10.74 13.54
C LEU A 165 3.87 12.21 13.10
N ALA A 166 2.99 12.54 12.14
CA ALA A 166 2.82 13.92 11.68
C ALA A 166 2.37 14.88 12.79
N VAL A 167 1.47 14.44 13.68
CA VAL A 167 1.01 15.23 14.83
C VAL A 167 2.11 15.37 15.90
N ALA A 168 2.96 14.36 16.07
CA ALA A 168 4.11 14.43 16.97
C ALA A 168 5.08 15.56 16.60
N TRP A 169 5.27 15.83 15.30
CA TRP A 169 6.07 16.96 14.82
C TRP A 169 5.48 18.33 15.22
N LEU A 170 4.16 18.43 15.40
CA LEU A 170 3.47 19.66 15.79
C LEU A 170 3.48 19.91 17.31
N LYS A 171 4.09 19.02 18.12
CA LYS A 171 4.16 19.09 19.59
C LYS A 171 2.79 19.27 20.28
N LEU A 172 1.72 18.72 19.69
CA LEU A 172 0.38 18.74 20.27
C LEU A 172 0.18 17.53 21.20
N ASN A 173 0.70 17.65 22.43
CA ASN A 173 0.75 16.54 23.41
C ASN A 173 -0.62 15.90 23.73
N TYR A 174 -1.70 16.68 23.79
CA TYR A 174 -3.03 16.16 24.12
C TYR A 174 -3.62 15.31 22.99
N LEU A 175 -3.51 15.74 21.72
CA LEU A 175 -3.99 14.96 20.58
C LEU A 175 -3.17 13.69 20.37
N GLN A 176 -1.87 13.75 20.68
CA GLN A 176 -0.99 12.59 20.59
C GLN A 176 -1.36 11.50 21.60
N LEU A 177 -1.83 11.85 22.81
CA LEU A 177 -2.27 10.88 23.80
C LEU A 177 -3.51 10.10 23.33
N TRP A 178 -4.55 10.81 22.87
CA TRP A 178 -5.79 10.20 22.35
C TRP A 178 -5.54 9.36 21.09
N LEU A 179 -4.71 9.84 20.16
CA LEU A 179 -4.34 9.08 18.97
C LEU A 179 -3.52 7.84 19.33
N GLY A 180 -2.65 7.94 20.33
CA GLY A 180 -1.85 6.82 20.84
C GLY A 180 -2.71 5.70 21.40
N GLU A 181 -3.70 6.03 22.25
CA GLU A 181 -4.64 5.04 22.81
C GLU A 181 -5.54 4.41 21.74
N ALA A 182 -6.01 5.19 20.78
CA ALA A 182 -6.77 4.66 19.65
C ALA A 182 -5.94 3.68 18.82
N LEU A 183 -4.66 3.99 18.59
CA LEU A 183 -3.74 3.13 17.84
C LEU A 183 -3.39 1.84 18.59
N THR A 184 -3.15 1.91 19.90
CA THR A 184 -2.88 0.70 20.70
C THR A 184 -4.11 -0.19 20.78
N ALA A 185 -5.31 0.37 20.96
CA ALA A 185 -6.56 -0.37 20.92
C ALA A 185 -6.80 -1.06 19.56
N ALA A 186 -6.55 -0.36 18.45
CA ALA A 186 -6.67 -0.93 17.11
C ALA A 186 -5.65 -2.05 16.85
N ASN A 187 -4.39 -1.87 17.27
CA ASN A 187 -3.37 -2.91 17.20
C ASN A 187 -3.71 -4.13 18.06
N LEU A 188 -4.23 -3.93 19.27
CA LEU A 188 -4.69 -5.02 20.13
C LEU A 188 -5.85 -5.79 19.50
N CYS A 189 -6.79 -5.10 18.83
CA CYS A 189 -7.84 -5.77 18.06
C CYS A 189 -7.27 -6.61 16.92
N LEU A 190 -6.32 -6.07 16.15
CA LEU A 190 -5.64 -6.82 15.09
C LEU A 190 -4.93 -8.07 15.63
N ILE A 191 -4.19 -7.94 16.72
CA ILE A 191 -3.49 -9.05 17.36
C ILE A 191 -4.50 -10.08 17.89
N LYS A 192 -5.62 -9.64 18.45
CA LYS A 192 -6.65 -10.55 18.94
C LYS A 192 -7.34 -11.31 17.81
N ILE A 193 -7.60 -10.65 16.68
CA ILE A 193 -8.13 -11.30 15.46
C ILE A 193 -7.12 -12.30 14.88
N SER A 194 -5.82 -11.95 14.88
CA SER A 194 -4.77 -12.87 14.43
C SER A 194 -4.55 -14.05 15.39
N GLN A 195 -4.73 -13.85 16.70
CA GLN A 195 -4.68 -14.93 17.69
C GLN A 195 -5.91 -15.85 17.63
N LEU A 196 -7.10 -15.29 17.39
CA LEU A 196 -8.34 -16.08 17.20
C LEU A 196 -8.26 -16.98 15.97
N THR A 197 -7.57 -16.54 14.91
CA THR A 197 -7.27 -17.39 13.75
C THR A 197 -6.16 -18.42 14.02
N GLN A 198 -5.31 -18.20 15.02
CA GLN A 198 -4.25 -19.14 15.40
C GLN A 198 -4.70 -20.24 16.37
N HIS A 199 -5.68 -19.97 17.25
CA HIS A 199 -6.15 -20.87 18.30
C HIS A 199 -7.39 -21.71 17.93
N TRP A 200 -8.04 -21.48 16.78
CA TRP A 200 -9.26 -22.23 16.45
C TRP A 200 -8.95 -23.64 15.94
N PRO A 201 -9.52 -24.70 16.54
CA PRO A 201 -9.21 -26.08 16.21
C PRO A 201 -9.82 -26.41 14.85
N GLY A 202 -8.95 -26.58 13.87
CA GLY A 202 -9.26 -26.92 12.49
C GLY A 202 -8.00 -27.01 11.62
N GLY A 203 -6.88 -27.32 12.26
CA GLY A 203 -5.67 -27.84 11.63
C GLY A 203 -5.58 -29.33 11.89
#